data_AF-A0AAN0JGD9-F1
#
_entry.id   AF-A0AAN0JGD9-F1
#
_cell.length_a   1.000
_cell.length_b   1.000
_cell.length_c   1.000
_cell.angle_alpha   90.00
_cell.angle_beta   90.00
_cell.angle_gamma   90.00
#
_symmetry.space_group_name_H-M   'P 1'
#
loop_
_entity.id
_entity.type
_entity.pdbx_description
1 polymer ?
#
loop_
_entity_poly.entity_id
_entity_poly.type
_entity_poly.pdbx_seq_one_letter_code
_entity_poly.pdbx_strand_id
1 'polypeptide(L)'
;MKNLKTTNTVYSICTPFGGDYFVSYCLNTLSHGHIRKRIDSNLLLVDMQLVYGCEGGLVIALDENELKFLGMIVVASVNTGDVALVVSSEIIMDLVRIEVIHIPTKIKSNANKIVPSEGQYIVFIKCGATSGSGIILSPSIVLTWSHVVKESCHYPVEVKLRECSFTATVLFSASLLDLAILLLHPSLPANTKHLFQLSLPEGIELLGSQVHAIGYHHKSVKVTSGILSKLVCDPASSIPILIKSNASLHNGMSGGLLLHTESSIPIGILQFNMKDHASNVAFVSANFSLPLSLILEPIKQLLYDKNFKSLKKLNQKINHGKNLLSKL
;
A
#
# COMPACT_ATOMS: atom_id res chain seq x y z
N MET A 1 -31.02 1.71 -12.77
CA MET A 1 -30.36 0.97 -11.67
C MET A 1 -31.12 -0.24 -11.10
N LYS A 2 -32.28 -0.66 -11.63
CA LYS A 2 -33.13 -1.68 -10.98
C LYS A 2 -32.53 -3.09 -10.80
N ASN A 3 -31.39 -3.40 -11.43
CA ASN A 3 -30.76 -4.74 -11.39
C ASN A 3 -29.41 -4.80 -10.62
N LEU A 4 -28.99 -3.74 -9.93
CA LEU A 4 -27.74 -3.75 -9.15
C LEU A 4 -27.92 -4.60 -7.87
N LYS A 5 -27.21 -5.72 -7.78
CA LYS A 5 -27.21 -6.60 -6.60
C LYS A 5 -26.27 -6.04 -5.52
N THR A 6 -26.54 -6.38 -4.26
CA THR A 6 -25.76 -6.01 -3.04
C THR A 6 -24.37 -6.66 -2.97
N THR A 7 -23.75 -6.93 -4.11
CA THR A 7 -22.45 -7.59 -4.26
C THR A 7 -21.65 -7.03 -5.43
N ASN A 8 -22.16 -6.03 -6.15
CA ASN A 8 -21.44 -5.48 -7.30
C ASN A 8 -20.23 -4.69 -6.80
N THR A 9 -19.06 -5.01 -7.39
CA THR A 9 -17.84 -4.23 -7.19
C THR A 9 -18.02 -2.87 -7.84
N VAL A 10 -17.70 -1.84 -7.07
CA VAL A 10 -17.77 -0.44 -7.49
C VAL A 10 -16.40 0.20 -7.35
N TYR A 11 -16.14 1.19 -8.19
CA TYR A 11 -14.88 1.92 -8.26
C TYR A 11 -15.14 3.40 -8.11
N SER A 12 -14.13 4.11 -7.63
CA SER A 12 -14.12 5.56 -7.56
C SER A 12 -12.72 6.07 -7.85
N ILE A 13 -12.62 7.15 -8.63
CA ILE A 13 -11.38 7.90 -8.82
C ILE A 13 -11.61 9.25 -8.17
N CYS A 14 -10.87 9.51 -7.10
CA CYS A 14 -11.03 10.73 -6.32
C CYS A 14 -9.72 11.49 -6.20
N THR A 15 -9.87 12.81 -6.14
CA THR A 15 -8.82 13.73 -5.70
C THR A 15 -9.33 14.36 -4.41
N PRO A 16 -8.66 14.15 -3.28
CA PRO A 16 -9.14 14.71 -2.02
C PRO A 16 -9.03 16.24 -2.04
N PHE A 17 -9.98 16.96 -1.43
CA PHE A 17 -9.78 18.36 -1.06
C PHE A 17 -8.92 18.45 0.22
N GLY A 18 -8.03 19.45 0.31
CA GLY A 18 -7.13 19.61 1.47
C GLY A 18 -5.84 20.36 1.10
N GLY A 19 -4.89 20.42 2.03
CA GLY A 19 -3.61 21.11 1.79
C GLY A 19 -2.77 20.45 0.68
N ASP A 20 -2.12 21.28 -0.13
CA ASP A 20 -1.41 20.94 -1.39
C ASP A 20 -0.59 19.64 -1.31
N TYR A 21 0.15 19.45 -0.22
CA TYR A 21 1.00 18.27 -0.02
C TYR A 21 0.20 16.96 -0.10
N PHE A 22 -0.93 16.86 0.60
CA PHE A 22 -1.74 15.64 0.66
C PHE A 22 -2.48 15.35 -0.64
N VAL A 23 -2.96 16.41 -1.30
CA VAL A 23 -3.64 16.35 -2.60
C VAL A 23 -2.70 15.76 -3.64
N SER A 24 -1.46 16.22 -3.71
CA SER A 24 -0.49 15.74 -4.71
C SER A 24 -0.17 14.24 -4.62
N TYR A 25 -0.15 13.65 -3.42
CA TYR A 25 0.01 12.19 -3.27
C TYR A 25 -1.26 11.39 -3.56
N CYS A 26 -2.43 11.99 -3.37
CA CYS A 26 -3.72 11.30 -3.44
C CYS A 26 -4.56 11.69 -4.67
N LEU A 27 -4.06 12.54 -5.55
CA LEU A 27 -4.74 12.94 -6.77
C LEU A 27 -5.06 11.74 -7.66
N ASN A 28 -6.29 11.64 -8.17
CA ASN A 28 -6.77 10.52 -8.99
C ASN A 28 -6.51 9.14 -8.36
N THR A 29 -6.68 9.02 -7.03
CA THR A 29 -6.57 7.72 -6.36
C THR A 29 -7.74 6.84 -6.78
N LEU A 30 -7.43 5.64 -7.28
CA LEU A 30 -8.43 4.61 -7.53
C LEU A 30 -8.74 3.85 -6.24
N SER A 31 -10.01 3.84 -5.85
CA SER A 31 -10.54 3.02 -4.77
C SER A 31 -11.60 2.08 -5.32
N HIS A 32 -11.72 0.89 -4.73
CA HIS A 32 -12.80 -0.05 -5.02
C HIS A 32 -13.48 -0.52 -3.73
N GLY A 33 -14.70 -0.99 -3.88
CA GLY A 33 -15.55 -1.44 -2.79
C GLY A 33 -16.72 -2.25 -3.30
N HIS A 34 -17.68 -2.54 -2.44
CA HIS A 34 -18.95 -3.18 -2.80
C HIS A 34 -20.13 -2.38 -2.27
N ILE A 35 -21.26 -2.49 -2.96
CA ILE A 35 -22.51 -1.93 -2.44
C ILE A 35 -22.96 -2.80 -1.27
N ARG A 36 -22.78 -2.31 -0.04
CA ARG A 36 -23.19 -3.02 1.18
C ARG A 36 -24.69 -2.96 1.39
N LYS A 37 -25.27 -1.77 1.20
CA LYS A 37 -26.70 -1.56 1.39
C LYS A 37 -27.17 -0.41 0.52
N ARG A 38 -28.32 -0.60 -0.12
CA ARG A 38 -29.13 0.51 -0.62
C ARG A 38 -30.02 0.97 0.53
N ILE A 39 -29.78 2.18 1.05
CA ILE A 39 -30.54 2.71 2.19
C ILE A 39 -31.94 3.06 1.72
N ASP A 40 -32.06 3.70 0.57
CA ASP A 40 -33.29 3.98 -0.16
C ASP A 40 -33.01 4.14 -1.68
N SER A 41 -33.94 4.70 -2.47
CA SER A 41 -33.69 4.94 -3.91
C SER A 41 -32.50 5.86 -4.18
N ASN A 42 -32.13 6.66 -3.17
CA ASN A 42 -31.41 7.89 -3.27
C ASN A 42 -30.00 7.81 -2.66
N LEU A 43 -29.76 6.84 -1.79
CA LEU A 43 -28.55 6.73 -1.00
C LEU A 43 -28.03 5.29 -0.96
N LEU A 44 -26.75 5.15 -1.29
CA LEU A 44 -26.02 3.88 -1.25
C LEU A 44 -24.97 3.94 -0.15
N LEU A 45 -24.84 2.83 0.57
CA LEU A 45 -23.75 2.56 1.50
C LEU A 45 -22.76 1.61 0.82
N VAL A 46 -21.52 2.06 0.68
CA VAL A 46 -20.46 1.34 -0.01
C VAL A 46 -19.29 1.13 0.95
N ASP A 47 -18.74 -0.08 1.04
CA ASP A 47 -17.48 -0.31 1.76
C ASP A 47 -16.30 0.00 0.85
N MET A 48 -15.87 1.25 0.86
CA MET A 48 -14.76 1.70 0.04
C MET A 48 -13.79 2.47 0.93
N GLN A 49 -12.53 2.02 0.95
CA GLN A 49 -11.46 2.77 1.58
C GLN A 49 -11.18 4.01 0.74
N LEU A 50 -11.64 5.14 1.27
CA LEU A 50 -11.43 6.46 0.72
C LEU A 50 -10.42 7.21 1.58
N VAL A 51 -9.91 8.29 1.00
CA VAL A 51 -9.10 9.26 1.71
C VAL A 51 -10.01 10.41 2.15
N TYR A 52 -9.69 11.11 3.24
CA TYR A 52 -10.40 12.34 3.59
C TYR A 52 -10.41 13.32 2.41
N GLY A 53 -11.53 13.97 2.16
CA GLY A 53 -11.65 14.96 1.09
C GLY A 53 -12.17 14.41 -0.24
N CYS A 54 -12.51 13.12 -0.31
CA CYS A 54 -13.02 12.49 -1.54
C CYS A 54 -14.51 12.77 -1.83
N GLU A 55 -15.17 13.62 -1.05
CA GLU A 55 -16.54 14.06 -1.31
C GLU A 55 -16.62 14.79 -2.67
N GLY A 56 -17.69 14.54 -3.42
CA GLY A 56 -17.82 14.95 -4.82
C GLY A 56 -17.23 13.96 -5.83
N GLY A 57 -16.50 12.94 -5.36
CA GLY A 57 -15.96 11.89 -6.23
C GLY A 57 -17.04 11.00 -6.86
N LEU A 58 -16.85 10.61 -8.11
CA LEU A 58 -17.77 9.74 -8.84
C LEU A 58 -17.67 8.28 -8.37
N VAL A 59 -18.78 7.56 -8.38
CA VAL A 59 -18.83 6.12 -8.13
C VAL A 59 -19.41 5.43 -9.35
N ILE A 60 -18.69 4.43 -9.84
CA ILE A 60 -19.02 3.67 -11.05
C ILE A 60 -19.05 2.18 -10.75
N ALA A 61 -19.93 1.44 -11.42
CA ALA A 61 -19.86 -0.02 -11.52
C ALA A 61 -19.39 -0.41 -12.91
N LEU A 62 -18.64 -1.51 -13.00
CA LEU A 62 -18.36 -2.18 -14.26
C LEU A 62 -19.38 -3.31 -14.44
N ASP A 63 -20.19 -3.24 -15.49
CA ASP A 63 -21.20 -4.26 -15.82
C ASP A 63 -21.01 -4.71 -17.26
N GLU A 64 -20.63 -5.97 -17.48
CA GLU A 64 -20.43 -6.58 -18.81
C GLU A 64 -19.60 -5.74 -19.83
N ASN A 65 -18.64 -4.94 -19.32
CA ASN A 65 -17.77 -3.97 -20.04
C ASN A 65 -18.32 -2.54 -20.22
N GLU A 66 -19.44 -2.20 -19.60
CA GLU A 66 -19.92 -0.82 -19.54
C GLU A 66 -19.67 -0.20 -18.16
N LEU A 67 -19.18 1.04 -18.16
CA LEU A 67 -19.10 1.84 -16.94
C LEU A 67 -20.46 2.49 -16.68
N LYS A 68 -21.08 2.10 -15.57
CA LYS A 68 -22.34 2.67 -15.11
C LYS A 68 -22.07 3.65 -13.99
N PHE A 69 -22.39 4.92 -14.23
CA PHE A 69 -22.40 5.94 -13.18
C PHE A 69 -23.48 5.60 -12.16
N LEU A 70 -23.06 5.43 -10.90
CA LEU A 70 -23.94 5.08 -9.79
C LEU A 70 -24.27 6.28 -8.92
N GLY A 71 -23.43 7.30 -8.91
CA GLY A 71 -23.62 8.41 -8.00
C GLY A 71 -22.33 9.10 -7.60
N MET A 72 -22.45 9.96 -6.59
CA MET A 72 -21.36 10.79 -6.09
C MET A 72 -21.16 10.59 -4.59
N ILE A 73 -19.92 10.55 -4.13
CA ILE A 73 -19.59 10.42 -2.70
C ILE A 73 -20.02 11.70 -1.99
N VAL A 74 -20.83 11.57 -0.94
CA VAL A 74 -21.26 12.69 -0.08
C VAL A 74 -20.52 12.67 1.25
N VAL A 75 -20.15 11.47 1.73
CA VAL A 75 -19.38 11.30 2.97
C VAL A 75 -18.36 10.18 2.77
N ALA A 76 -17.10 10.45 3.12
CA ALA A 76 -16.04 9.45 3.22
C ALA A 76 -15.67 9.24 4.71
N SER A 77 -16.09 8.11 5.31
CA SER A 77 -15.65 7.76 6.66
C SER A 77 -14.40 6.89 6.60
N VAL A 78 -13.31 7.40 7.17
CA VAL A 78 -12.03 6.68 7.23
C VAL A 78 -11.66 6.18 8.64
N ASN A 79 -12.43 6.57 9.67
CA ASN A 79 -12.11 6.23 11.06
C ASN A 79 -12.89 5.02 11.61
N THR A 80 -14.00 4.62 10.98
CA THR A 80 -14.94 3.63 11.57
C THR A 80 -15.24 2.43 10.67
N GLY A 81 -14.44 2.17 9.64
CA GLY A 81 -14.54 0.95 8.83
C GLY A 81 -14.57 1.14 7.31
N ASP A 82 -13.93 2.19 6.78
CA ASP A 82 -13.76 2.40 5.33
C ASP A 82 -15.09 2.34 4.58
N VAL A 83 -16.02 3.23 4.94
CA VAL A 83 -17.38 3.27 4.38
C VAL A 83 -17.65 4.62 3.76
N ALA A 84 -18.27 4.61 2.59
CA ALA A 84 -18.72 5.79 1.86
C ALA A 84 -20.26 5.82 1.77
N LEU A 85 -20.83 7.02 1.93
CA LEU A 85 -22.20 7.30 1.53
C LEU A 85 -22.19 7.95 0.15
N VAL A 86 -22.99 7.38 -0.75
CA VAL A 86 -23.04 7.78 -2.16
C VAL A 86 -24.46 8.19 -2.50
N VAL A 87 -24.66 9.43 -2.96
CA VAL A 87 -25.95 9.87 -3.49
C VAL A 87 -26.14 9.27 -4.88
N SER A 88 -27.25 8.57 -5.06
CA SER A 88 -27.61 7.89 -6.30
C SER A 88 -27.65 8.86 -7.47
N SER A 89 -27.13 8.43 -8.62
CA SER A 89 -27.23 9.22 -9.84
C SER A 89 -28.67 9.44 -10.27
N GLU A 90 -29.65 8.66 -9.81
CA GLU A 90 -31.08 8.90 -10.09
C GLU A 90 -31.48 10.32 -9.64
N ILE A 91 -31.13 10.74 -8.42
CA ILE A 91 -31.40 12.11 -7.94
C ILE A 91 -30.56 13.13 -8.70
N ILE A 92 -29.27 12.85 -8.91
CA ILE A 92 -28.37 13.81 -9.57
C ILE A 92 -28.94 14.15 -10.96
N MET A 93 -29.37 13.12 -11.70
CA MET A 93 -29.94 13.27 -13.03
C MET A 93 -31.30 13.97 -13.01
N ASP A 94 -32.15 13.66 -12.04
CA ASP A 94 -33.45 14.34 -11.85
C ASP A 94 -33.27 15.84 -11.55
N LEU A 95 -32.25 16.20 -10.76
CA LEU A 95 -31.95 17.59 -10.40
C LEU A 95 -31.28 18.36 -11.53
N VAL A 96 -30.42 17.70 -12.30
CA VAL A 96 -29.54 18.38 -13.27
C VAL A 96 -30.18 18.52 -14.67
N ARG A 97 -31.24 17.77 -15.00
CA ARG A 97 -31.90 17.81 -16.34
C ARG A 97 -30.92 17.73 -17.53
N ILE A 98 -29.83 16.98 -17.40
CA ILE A 98 -28.84 16.77 -18.47
C ILE A 98 -28.87 15.30 -18.91
N GLU A 99 -28.87 15.08 -20.23
CA GLU A 99 -28.69 13.75 -20.82
C GLU A 99 -27.23 13.29 -20.62
N VAL A 100 -27.04 12.12 -20.01
CA VAL A 100 -25.70 11.54 -19.79
C VAL A 100 -25.12 11.05 -21.10
N ILE A 101 -23.91 11.53 -21.41
CA ILE A 101 -23.06 11.03 -22.50
C ILE A 101 -22.52 9.66 -22.07
N HIS A 102 -22.90 8.59 -22.78
CA HIS A 102 -22.30 7.28 -22.62
C HIS A 102 -20.85 7.31 -23.12
N ILE A 103 -19.89 7.01 -22.23
CA ILE A 103 -18.48 6.88 -22.57
C ILE A 103 -18.14 5.37 -22.56
N PRO A 104 -17.97 4.73 -23.73
CA PRO A 104 -17.56 3.33 -23.78
C PRO A 104 -16.08 3.20 -23.44
N THR A 105 -15.75 2.35 -22.46
CA THR A 105 -14.35 2.01 -22.13
C THR A 105 -14.19 0.50 -21.94
N LYS A 106 -13.26 -0.10 -22.70
CA LYS A 106 -12.82 -1.49 -22.52
C LYS A 106 -11.90 -1.58 -21.30
N ILE A 107 -12.34 -2.24 -20.23
CA ILE A 107 -11.49 -2.62 -19.11
C ILE A 107 -11.46 -4.15 -19.07
N LYS A 108 -10.26 -4.74 -19.19
CA LYS A 108 -10.09 -6.20 -19.09
C LYS A 108 -9.95 -6.59 -17.63
N SER A 109 -10.86 -7.43 -17.13
CA SER A 109 -10.71 -8.09 -15.82
C SER A 109 -10.20 -9.52 -16.04
N ASN A 110 -8.98 -9.81 -15.59
CA ASN A 110 -8.51 -11.18 -15.43
C ASN A 110 -8.29 -11.46 -13.95
N ALA A 111 -9.10 -12.36 -13.39
CA ALA A 111 -8.95 -12.83 -12.02
C ALA A 111 -8.70 -14.33 -12.04
N ASN A 112 -7.43 -14.73 -12.03
CA ASN A 112 -7.05 -16.09 -11.63
C ASN A 112 -6.49 -16.06 -10.22
N LYS A 113 -7.17 -16.78 -9.31
CA LYS A 113 -6.73 -17.00 -7.93
C LYS A 113 -5.53 -17.93 -7.92
N ILE A 114 -4.34 -17.36 -7.84
CA ILE A 114 -3.18 -18.04 -7.26
C ILE A 114 -2.88 -17.28 -5.97
N VAL A 115 -3.10 -17.95 -4.83
CA VAL A 115 -2.68 -17.44 -3.53
C VAL A 115 -1.25 -17.97 -3.32
N PRO A 116 -0.20 -17.15 -3.45
CA PRO A 116 1.13 -17.59 -3.10
C PRO A 116 1.20 -17.85 -1.61
N SER A 117 1.90 -18.92 -1.25
CA SER A 117 2.15 -19.36 0.13
C SER A 117 2.52 -18.19 1.06
N GLU A 118 1.51 -17.72 1.78
CA GLU A 118 1.50 -16.45 2.50
C GLU A 118 2.53 -16.49 3.64
N GLY A 119 3.38 -15.46 3.73
CA GLY A 119 4.34 -15.34 4.84
C GLY A 119 5.75 -15.89 4.61
N GLN A 120 6.05 -16.54 3.48
CA GLN A 120 7.37 -17.19 3.28
C GLN A 120 8.57 -16.24 3.20
N TYR A 121 8.33 -14.97 2.88
CA TYR A 121 9.37 -13.94 2.77
C TYR A 121 9.42 -13.01 3.98
N ILE A 122 8.54 -13.18 4.97
CA ILE A 122 8.40 -12.22 6.06
C ILE A 122 8.60 -12.85 7.43
N VAL A 123 9.12 -12.06 8.35
CA VAL A 123 9.36 -12.42 9.74
C VAL A 123 8.67 -11.43 10.67
N PHE A 124 8.30 -11.89 11.85
CA PHE A 124 7.91 -11.04 12.95
C PHE A 124 9.17 -10.50 13.63
N ILE A 125 9.17 -9.23 14.00
CA ILE A 125 10.27 -8.58 14.71
C ILE A 125 9.72 -7.97 15.99
N LYS A 126 10.44 -8.16 17.10
CA LYS A 126 10.17 -7.50 18.38
C LYS A 126 11.46 -6.92 18.95
N CYS A 127 11.37 -5.70 19.47
CA CYS A 127 12.48 -5.02 20.13
C CYS A 127 11.91 -4.16 21.27
N GLY A 128 12.09 -4.59 22.52
CA GLY A 128 11.48 -3.91 23.67
C GLY A 128 9.96 -3.84 23.56
N ALA A 129 9.42 -2.60 23.58
CA ALA A 129 7.99 -2.34 23.42
C ALA A 129 7.52 -2.27 21.97
N THR A 130 8.44 -2.22 20.98
CA THR A 130 8.08 -2.19 19.57
C THR A 130 7.97 -3.58 18.96
N SER A 131 7.06 -3.70 17.99
CA SER A 131 6.97 -4.87 17.14
C SER A 131 6.58 -4.48 15.73
N GLY A 132 7.03 -5.27 14.77
CA GLY A 132 6.79 -5.05 13.36
C GLY A 132 7.01 -6.31 12.55
N SER A 133 7.13 -6.10 11.26
CA SER A 133 7.46 -7.12 10.27
C SER A 133 8.82 -6.83 9.66
N GLY A 134 9.45 -7.85 9.09
CA GLY A 134 10.63 -7.68 8.25
C GLY A 134 10.56 -8.61 7.05
N ILE A 135 11.35 -8.29 6.04
CA ILE A 135 11.46 -9.08 4.80
C ILE A 135 12.82 -9.77 4.76
N ILE A 136 12.81 -11.05 4.43
CA ILE A 136 14.00 -11.88 4.29
C ILE A 136 14.67 -11.55 2.95
N LEU A 137 15.84 -10.90 3.00
CA LEU A 137 16.65 -10.61 1.81
C LEU A 137 17.55 -11.78 1.45
N SER A 138 18.11 -12.44 2.47
CA SER A 138 18.86 -13.69 2.40
C SER A 138 18.69 -14.47 3.72
N PRO A 139 19.11 -15.74 3.84
CA PRO A 139 18.91 -16.53 5.05
C PRO A 139 19.44 -15.88 6.35
N SER A 140 20.44 -14.99 6.26
CA SER A 140 21.00 -14.30 7.42
C SER A 140 20.58 -12.83 7.50
N ILE A 141 19.95 -12.26 6.46
CA ILE A 141 19.71 -10.83 6.35
C ILE A 141 18.22 -10.52 6.25
N VAL A 142 17.74 -9.69 7.17
CA VAL A 142 16.37 -9.19 7.21
C VAL A 142 16.35 -7.68 7.05
N LEU A 143 15.42 -7.17 6.25
CA LEU A 143 15.14 -5.76 6.05
C LEU A 143 13.87 -5.38 6.81
N THR A 144 13.91 -4.27 7.54
CA THR A 144 12.73 -3.70 8.21
C THR A 144 12.87 -2.18 8.27
N TRP A 145 11.94 -1.53 8.95
CA TRP A 145 12.05 -0.11 9.26
C TRP A 145 12.82 0.13 10.56
N SER A 146 13.57 1.23 10.63
CA SER A 146 14.36 1.62 11.78
C SER A 146 13.51 1.84 13.02
N HIS A 147 12.28 2.37 12.87
CA HIS A 147 11.36 2.54 13.97
C HIS A 147 10.91 1.22 14.62
N VAL A 148 10.96 0.09 13.90
CA VAL A 148 10.62 -1.25 14.43
C VAL A 148 11.68 -1.72 15.43
N VAL A 149 12.93 -1.29 15.24
CA VAL A 149 14.08 -1.68 16.07
C VAL A 149 14.70 -0.50 16.82
N LYS A 150 13.93 0.58 17.05
CA LYS A 150 14.42 1.82 17.67
C LYS A 150 14.99 1.62 19.09
N GLU A 151 14.59 0.54 19.78
CA GLU A 151 15.01 0.25 21.15
C GLU A 151 16.18 -0.76 21.22
N SER A 152 16.84 -1.04 20.09
CA SER A 152 17.87 -2.10 19.99
C SER A 152 19.13 -1.82 20.79
N CYS A 153 19.33 -0.59 21.26
CA CYS A 153 20.42 -0.24 22.18
C CYS A 153 20.15 -0.71 23.62
N HIS A 154 18.90 -0.97 23.99
CA HIS A 154 18.50 -1.39 25.34
C HIS A 154 17.93 -2.81 25.38
N TYR A 155 17.37 -3.30 24.27
CA TYR A 155 16.71 -4.59 24.20
C TYR A 155 17.22 -5.43 23.02
N PRO A 156 17.27 -6.77 23.17
CA PRO A 156 17.59 -7.65 22.06
C PRO A 156 16.54 -7.54 20.95
N VAL A 157 16.97 -7.74 19.70
CA VAL A 157 16.06 -7.86 18.57
C VAL A 157 15.68 -9.33 18.41
N GLU A 158 14.44 -9.66 18.75
CA GLU A 158 13.86 -10.98 18.55
C GLU A 158 13.22 -11.06 17.17
N VAL A 159 13.51 -12.13 16.43
CA VAL A 159 12.95 -12.39 15.11
C VAL A 159 12.24 -13.75 15.13
N LYS A 160 11.03 -13.83 14.59
CA LYS A 160 10.29 -15.09 14.49
C LYS A 160 9.85 -15.37 13.07
N LEU A 161 10.04 -16.62 12.64
CA LEU A 161 9.51 -17.17 11.42
C LEU A 161 8.71 -18.42 11.78
N ARG A 162 7.38 -18.33 11.73
CA ARG A 162 6.49 -19.39 12.24
C ARG A 162 6.82 -19.71 13.70
N GLU A 163 7.02 -20.98 14.03
CA GLU A 163 7.37 -21.44 15.37
C GLU A 163 8.86 -21.24 15.72
N CYS A 164 9.71 -20.87 14.75
CA CYS A 164 11.13 -20.69 14.97
C CYS A 164 11.44 -19.29 15.47
N SER A 165 12.25 -19.19 16.52
CA SER A 165 12.73 -17.92 17.10
C SER A 165 14.22 -17.76 16.89
N PHE A 166 14.63 -16.54 16.57
CA PHE A 166 16.00 -16.13 16.26
C PHE A 166 16.29 -14.83 17.01
N THR A 167 17.58 -14.55 17.20
CA THR A 167 18.03 -13.23 17.63
C THR A 167 18.64 -12.48 16.45
N ALA A 168 18.70 -11.16 16.52
CA ALA A 168 19.32 -10.37 15.48
C ALA A 168 20.17 -9.23 16.03
N THR A 169 21.19 -8.88 15.26
CA THR A 169 21.99 -7.67 15.46
C THR A 169 21.64 -6.66 14.38
N VAL A 170 21.54 -5.39 14.75
CA VAL A 170 21.31 -4.31 13.78
C VAL A 170 22.64 -4.02 13.08
N LEU A 171 22.78 -4.43 11.81
CA LEU A 171 23.95 -4.12 10.99
C LEU A 171 23.96 -2.66 10.57
N PHE A 172 22.76 -2.14 10.28
CA PHE A 172 22.57 -0.79 9.80
C PHE A 172 21.20 -0.29 10.23
N SER A 173 21.13 0.97 10.61
CA SER A 173 19.89 1.71 10.84
C SER A 173 20.12 3.15 10.43
N ALA A 174 19.28 3.66 9.53
CA ALA A 174 19.33 5.06 9.11
C ALA A 174 17.98 5.72 9.32
N SER A 175 17.95 6.66 10.26
CA SER A 175 16.81 7.51 10.54
C SER A 175 16.31 8.28 9.32
N LEU A 176 17.23 8.70 8.41
CA LEU A 176 16.89 9.45 7.20
C LEU A 176 15.96 8.69 6.24
N LEU A 177 16.13 7.37 6.12
CA LEU A 177 15.31 6.51 5.26
C LEU A 177 14.27 5.70 6.05
N ASP A 178 14.30 5.84 7.37
CA ASP A 178 13.64 4.95 8.32
C ASP A 178 13.94 3.46 8.05
N LEU A 179 15.10 3.09 7.51
CA LEU A 179 15.44 1.69 7.16
C LEU A 179 16.42 1.06 8.14
N ALA A 180 16.24 -0.23 8.42
CA ALA A 180 17.19 -1.04 9.17
C ALA A 180 17.46 -2.41 8.53
N ILE A 181 18.71 -2.84 8.60
CA ILE A 181 19.18 -4.15 8.15
C ILE A 181 19.64 -4.94 9.37
N LEU A 182 19.12 -6.15 9.49
CA LEU A 182 19.37 -7.06 10.59
C LEU A 182 20.18 -8.27 10.12
N LEU A 183 21.13 -8.70 10.93
CA LEU A 183 21.85 -9.97 10.80
C LEU A 183 21.31 -10.95 11.83
N LEU A 184 20.80 -12.09 11.37
CA LEU A 184 20.21 -13.15 12.18
C LEU A 184 21.24 -14.11 12.78
N HIS A 185 20.98 -14.52 14.02
CA HIS A 185 21.74 -15.49 14.79
C HIS A 185 20.79 -16.50 15.46
N PRO A 186 20.80 -17.79 15.03
CA PRO A 186 21.46 -18.34 13.85
C PRO A 186 20.79 -17.86 12.54
N SER A 187 21.39 -18.19 11.39
CA SER A 187 20.74 -17.96 10.09
C SER A 187 19.52 -18.85 9.92
N LEU A 188 18.58 -18.41 9.08
CA LEU A 188 17.43 -19.20 8.66
C LEU A 188 17.89 -20.45 7.86
N PRO A 189 17.06 -21.50 7.79
CA PRO A 189 17.34 -22.66 6.93
C PRO A 189 17.70 -22.25 5.50
N ALA A 190 18.68 -22.91 4.88
CA ALA A 190 19.20 -22.53 3.57
C ALA A 190 18.15 -22.54 2.45
N ASN A 191 17.10 -23.36 2.59
CA ASN A 191 15.97 -23.43 1.67
C ASN A 191 14.89 -22.37 1.91
N THR A 192 15.11 -21.43 2.82
CA THR A 192 14.18 -20.31 3.07
C THR A 192 14.13 -19.40 1.86
N LYS A 193 12.92 -19.15 1.34
CA LYS A 193 12.71 -18.22 0.24
C LYS A 193 13.09 -16.80 0.66
N HIS A 194 13.76 -16.08 -0.22
CA HIS A 194 14.25 -14.73 0.07
C HIS A 194 14.29 -13.86 -1.19
N LEU A 195 14.25 -12.54 -1.00
CA LEU A 195 14.08 -11.60 -2.11
C LEU A 195 15.25 -11.55 -3.08
N PHE A 196 16.49 -11.81 -2.66
CA PHE A 196 17.63 -11.79 -3.59
C PHE A 196 17.61 -12.92 -4.63
N GLN A 197 16.75 -13.93 -4.49
CA GLN A 197 16.52 -14.96 -5.50
C GLN A 197 15.48 -14.55 -6.55
N LEU A 198 14.77 -13.44 -6.37
CA LEU A 198 13.69 -13.04 -7.26
C LEU A 198 14.20 -12.10 -8.35
N SER A 199 13.89 -12.43 -9.59
CA SER A 199 13.96 -11.50 -10.71
C SER A 199 12.69 -10.65 -10.70
N LEU A 200 12.83 -9.35 -10.42
CA LEU A 200 11.72 -8.40 -10.59
C LEU A 200 11.55 -8.14 -12.10
N PRO A 201 10.39 -8.43 -12.70
CA PRO A 201 10.16 -8.19 -14.11
C PRO A 201 10.06 -6.69 -14.39
N GLU A 202 10.49 -6.31 -15.59
CA GLU A 202 10.29 -4.96 -16.12
C GLU A 202 8.86 -4.78 -16.64
N GLY A 203 8.27 -3.61 -16.42
CA GLY A 203 7.06 -3.21 -17.13
C GLY A 203 5.74 -3.86 -16.71
N ILE A 204 5.56 -4.29 -15.45
CA ILE A 204 4.23 -4.70 -14.98
C ILE A 204 3.29 -3.48 -15.02
N GLU A 205 2.15 -3.60 -15.71
CA GLU A 205 1.02 -2.67 -15.57
C GLU A 205 0.41 -2.83 -14.18
N LEU A 206 0.91 -2.03 -13.25
CA LEU A 206 0.61 -2.18 -11.84
C LEU A 206 -0.65 -1.43 -11.41
N LEU A 207 -1.03 -0.34 -12.10
CA LEU A 207 -2.14 0.50 -11.64
C LEU A 207 -3.49 -0.22 -11.76
N GLY A 208 -4.27 -0.24 -10.68
CA GLY A 208 -5.55 -0.94 -10.61
C GLY A 208 -5.45 -2.46 -10.45
N SER A 209 -4.24 -3.02 -10.50
CA SER A 209 -4.02 -4.46 -10.28
C SER A 209 -4.26 -4.86 -8.82
N GLN A 210 -4.64 -6.11 -8.62
CA GLN A 210 -4.85 -6.68 -7.29
C GLN A 210 -3.50 -6.85 -6.57
N VAL A 211 -3.46 -6.42 -5.31
CA VAL A 211 -2.31 -6.57 -4.42
C VAL A 211 -2.72 -7.17 -3.09
N HIS A 212 -1.78 -7.85 -2.45
CA HIS A 212 -1.86 -8.30 -1.07
C HIS A 212 -0.82 -7.59 -0.22
N ALA A 213 -1.26 -6.96 0.87
CA ALA A 213 -0.36 -6.50 1.93
C ALA A 213 -0.21 -7.62 2.97
N ILE A 214 1.03 -8.07 3.16
CA ILE A 214 1.39 -9.22 3.99
C ILE A 214 2.32 -8.74 5.10
N GLY A 215 1.91 -8.90 6.36
CA GLY A 215 2.71 -8.51 7.52
C GLY A 215 2.26 -9.24 8.76
N TYR A 216 2.84 -8.94 9.91
CA TYR A 216 2.45 -9.49 11.20
C TYR A 216 1.55 -8.54 11.98
N HIS A 217 0.56 -9.09 12.65
CA HIS A 217 -0.25 -8.40 13.65
C HIS A 217 -0.42 -9.33 14.86
N HIS A 218 -0.05 -8.86 16.06
CA HIS A 218 -0.06 -9.68 17.28
C HIS A 218 0.59 -11.07 17.10
N LYS A 219 1.80 -11.13 16.51
CA LYS A 219 2.56 -12.36 16.22
C LYS A 219 1.94 -13.33 15.21
N SER A 220 0.81 -12.97 14.59
CA SER A 220 0.19 -13.75 13.52
C SER A 220 0.42 -13.09 12.16
N VAL A 221 0.66 -13.88 11.11
CA VAL A 221 0.67 -13.37 9.74
C VAL A 221 -0.74 -12.89 9.39
N LYS A 222 -0.83 -11.69 8.83
CA LYS A 222 -2.03 -11.07 8.27
C LYS A 222 -1.80 -10.78 6.81
N VAL A 223 -2.84 -11.05 6.05
CA VAL A 223 -2.95 -10.75 4.62
C VAL A 223 -4.20 -9.93 4.43
N THR A 224 -4.05 -8.76 3.82
CA THR A 224 -5.17 -7.92 3.42
C THR A 224 -5.07 -7.67 1.92
N SER A 225 -6.22 -7.76 1.26
CA SER A 225 -6.32 -7.57 -0.18
C SER A 225 -6.75 -6.15 -0.49
N GLY A 226 -6.22 -5.60 -1.58
CA GLY A 226 -6.65 -4.33 -2.14
C GLY A 226 -6.16 -4.22 -3.58
N ILE A 227 -6.20 -3.03 -4.14
CA ILE A 227 -5.60 -2.69 -5.43
C ILE A 227 -4.42 -1.75 -5.23
N LEU A 228 -3.56 -1.71 -6.24
CA LEU A 228 -2.59 -0.64 -6.38
C LEU A 228 -3.31 0.61 -6.90
N SER A 229 -3.57 1.53 -5.99
CA SER A 229 -4.36 2.73 -6.23
C SER A 229 -3.60 3.85 -6.93
N LYS A 230 -2.27 3.95 -6.72
CA LYS A 230 -1.41 4.95 -7.38
C LYS A 230 0.07 4.56 -7.38
N LEU A 231 0.77 4.94 -8.44
CA LEU A 231 2.22 5.04 -8.46
C LEU A 231 2.63 6.50 -8.45
N VAL A 232 3.53 6.85 -7.54
CA VAL A 232 4.21 8.13 -7.56
C VAL A 232 5.57 7.88 -8.20
N CYS A 233 5.84 8.53 -9.32
CA CYS A 233 7.09 8.38 -10.05
C CYS A 233 7.97 9.62 -9.89
N ASP A 234 9.29 9.41 -9.93
CA ASP A 234 10.25 10.50 -10.12
C ASP A 234 10.03 11.14 -11.50
N PRO A 235 9.68 12.43 -11.59
CA PRO A 235 9.40 13.11 -12.86
C PRO A 235 10.54 13.05 -13.87
N ALA A 236 11.79 12.97 -13.41
CA ALA A 236 12.95 12.95 -14.29
C ALA A 236 13.23 11.56 -14.89
N SER A 237 12.86 10.48 -14.20
CA SER A 237 13.23 9.12 -14.58
C SER A 237 12.04 8.18 -14.82
N SER A 238 10.82 8.61 -14.51
CA SER A 238 9.60 7.80 -14.51
C SER A 238 9.68 6.54 -13.63
N ILE A 239 10.69 6.44 -12.76
CA ILE A 239 10.86 5.33 -11.83
C ILE A 239 9.89 5.52 -10.66
N PRO A 240 9.10 4.49 -10.29
CA PRO A 240 8.27 4.54 -9.10
C PRO A 240 9.11 4.80 -7.85
N ILE A 241 8.72 5.79 -7.06
CA ILE A 241 9.33 6.15 -5.77
C ILE A 241 8.42 5.85 -4.59
N LEU A 242 7.10 5.81 -4.79
CA LEU A 242 6.12 5.35 -3.81
C LEU A 242 5.01 4.58 -4.52
N ILE A 243 4.54 3.52 -3.88
CA ILE A 243 3.35 2.76 -4.28
C ILE A 243 2.27 3.06 -3.26
N LYS A 244 1.06 3.39 -3.72
CA LYS A 244 -0.13 3.49 -2.87
C LYS A 244 -1.05 2.32 -3.16
N SER A 245 -1.55 1.68 -2.11
CA SER A 245 -2.64 0.69 -2.20
C SER A 245 -3.77 1.06 -1.25
N ASN A 246 -4.93 0.42 -1.42
CA ASN A 246 -6.04 0.48 -0.46
C ASN A 246 -6.18 -0.84 0.33
N ALA A 247 -5.13 -1.67 0.35
CA ALA A 247 -5.10 -2.86 1.20
C ALA A 247 -4.95 -2.42 2.66
N SER A 248 -5.93 -2.73 3.51
CA SER A 248 -5.94 -2.28 4.91
C SER A 248 -4.68 -2.70 5.66
N LEU A 249 -4.06 -1.80 6.40
CA LEU A 249 -2.89 -2.11 7.22
C LEU A 249 -3.23 -2.08 8.71
N HIS A 250 -2.58 -2.96 9.46
CA HIS A 250 -2.71 -3.04 10.91
C HIS A 250 -1.38 -2.73 11.59
N ASN A 251 -1.46 -2.33 12.86
CA ASN A 251 -0.28 -2.17 13.72
C ASN A 251 0.59 -3.43 13.71
N GLY A 252 1.88 -3.28 13.41
CA GLY A 252 2.84 -4.38 13.30
C GLY A 252 3.11 -4.84 11.87
N MET A 253 2.28 -4.47 10.88
CA MET A 253 2.53 -4.81 9.48
C MET A 253 3.65 -3.98 8.84
N SER A 254 4.08 -2.88 9.50
CA SER A 254 5.26 -2.10 9.12
C SER A 254 6.48 -2.98 8.88
N GLY A 255 7.09 -2.83 7.71
CA GLY A 255 8.25 -3.62 7.28
C GLY A 255 7.87 -4.95 6.63
N GLY A 256 6.57 -5.19 6.43
CA GLY A 256 6.03 -6.31 5.67
C GLY A 256 6.09 -6.06 4.16
N LEU A 257 5.42 -6.92 3.39
CA LEU A 257 5.53 -6.99 1.94
C LEU A 257 4.23 -6.56 1.25
N LEU A 258 4.35 -5.73 0.21
CA LEU A 258 3.29 -5.56 -0.78
C LEU A 258 3.57 -6.49 -1.95
N LEU A 259 2.60 -7.32 -2.29
CA LEU A 259 2.72 -8.37 -3.30
C LEU A 259 1.69 -8.12 -4.41
N HIS A 260 2.13 -8.13 -5.67
CA HIS A 260 1.24 -8.19 -6.82
C HIS A 260 0.62 -9.59 -6.92
N THR A 261 -0.70 -9.69 -6.84
CA THR A 261 -1.38 -10.97 -6.64
C THR A 261 -1.27 -11.89 -7.85
N GLU A 262 -1.53 -11.38 -9.07
CA GLU A 262 -1.56 -12.21 -10.28
C GLU A 262 -0.19 -12.81 -10.61
N SER A 263 0.88 -12.00 -10.50
CA SER A 263 2.23 -12.49 -10.77
C SER A 263 2.90 -13.13 -9.55
N SER A 264 2.33 -13.00 -8.36
CA SER A 264 2.96 -13.39 -7.10
C SER A 264 4.32 -12.73 -6.86
N ILE A 265 4.49 -11.49 -7.31
CA ILE A 265 5.78 -10.78 -7.26
C ILE A 265 5.75 -9.72 -6.15
N PRO A 266 6.77 -9.71 -5.28
CA PRO A 266 6.93 -8.64 -4.31
C PRO A 266 7.26 -7.32 -5.00
N ILE A 267 6.49 -6.28 -4.71
CA ILE A 267 6.62 -4.96 -5.36
C ILE A 267 7.04 -3.86 -4.39
N GLY A 268 6.77 -4.00 -3.09
CA GLY A 268 7.11 -2.94 -2.12
C GLY A 268 7.24 -3.41 -0.68
N ILE A 269 7.80 -2.53 0.15
CA ILE A 269 7.83 -2.67 1.62
C ILE A 269 6.71 -1.84 2.21
N LEU A 270 5.85 -2.46 3.02
CA LEU A 270 4.74 -1.80 3.68
C LEU A 270 5.23 -0.77 4.69
N GLN A 271 4.87 0.49 4.50
CA GLN A 271 5.06 1.54 5.50
C GLN A 271 3.71 1.89 6.12
N PHE A 272 3.60 1.76 7.45
CA PHE A 272 2.40 2.17 8.17
C PHE A 272 2.56 3.61 8.67
N ASN A 273 1.57 4.45 8.36
CA ASN A 273 1.41 5.84 8.80
C ASN A 273 2.53 6.80 8.38
N MET A 274 2.32 7.51 7.28
CA MET A 274 3.02 8.79 7.08
C MET A 274 2.43 9.81 8.06
N LYS A 275 3.28 10.33 8.95
CA LYS A 275 2.98 11.56 9.70
C LYS A 275 3.44 12.73 8.86
N ASP A 276 2.55 13.67 8.62
CA ASP A 276 3.00 14.98 8.14
C ASP A 276 3.68 15.71 9.30
N HIS A 277 4.95 16.07 9.10
CA HIS A 277 5.72 16.80 10.09
C HIS A 277 5.27 18.26 10.24
N ALA A 278 4.58 18.82 9.24
CA ALA A 278 4.06 20.19 9.30
C ALA A 278 2.75 20.29 10.08
N SER A 279 1.83 19.36 9.90
CA SER A 279 0.51 19.38 10.58
C SER A 279 0.42 18.46 11.81
N ASN A 280 1.41 17.61 12.07
CA ASN A 280 1.39 16.56 13.11
C ASN A 280 0.19 15.59 12.99
N VAL A 281 -0.48 15.57 11.83
CA VAL A 281 -1.58 14.67 11.53
C VAL A 281 -0.99 13.37 10.95
N ALA A 282 -1.35 12.25 11.55
CA ALA A 282 -1.09 10.94 10.96
C ALA A 282 -2.14 10.69 9.87
N PHE A 283 -1.70 10.43 8.64
CA PHE A 283 -2.61 9.96 7.59
C PHE A 283 -2.83 8.45 7.77
N VAL A 284 -3.74 8.11 8.69
CA VAL A 284 -3.99 6.74 9.16
C VAL A 284 -4.57 5.83 8.06
N SER A 285 -5.10 6.39 6.96
CA SER A 285 -5.71 5.65 5.84
C SER A 285 -4.90 5.64 4.54
N ALA A 286 -3.70 6.22 4.52
CA ALA A 286 -2.88 6.27 3.30
C ALA A 286 -1.78 5.20 3.36
N ASN A 287 -2.04 4.04 2.75
CA ASN A 287 -1.11 2.91 2.73
C ASN A 287 -0.07 3.10 1.62
N PHE A 288 1.07 3.69 2.01
CA PHE A 288 2.22 3.82 1.12
C PHE A 288 3.22 2.68 1.34
N SER A 289 3.85 2.27 0.24
CA SER A 289 4.92 1.28 0.24
C SER A 289 6.10 1.79 -0.55
N LEU A 290 7.31 1.50 -0.07
CA LEU A 290 8.53 1.85 -0.79
C LEU A 290 8.81 0.75 -1.84
N PRO A 291 9.00 1.09 -3.13
CA PRO A 291 9.22 0.10 -4.16
C PRO A 291 10.47 -0.74 -3.93
N LEU A 292 10.36 -2.06 -4.04
CA LEU A 292 11.51 -2.96 -3.89
C LEU A 292 12.56 -2.73 -4.99
N SER A 293 12.11 -2.43 -6.20
CA SER A 293 12.98 -2.08 -7.34
C SER A 293 13.89 -0.88 -7.05
N LEU A 294 13.45 0.03 -6.18
CA LEU A 294 14.22 1.22 -5.83
C LEU A 294 15.29 0.95 -4.77
N ILE A 295 15.11 -0.05 -3.91
CA ILE A 295 15.95 -0.25 -2.71
C ILE A 295 16.84 -1.49 -2.73
N LEU A 296 16.48 -2.54 -3.47
CA LEU A 296 17.22 -3.80 -3.42
C LEU A 296 18.66 -3.64 -3.91
N GLU A 297 18.88 -2.95 -5.02
CA GLU A 297 20.23 -2.71 -5.55
C GLU A 297 21.09 -1.83 -4.63
N PRO A 298 20.62 -0.67 -4.10
CA PRO A 298 21.35 0.08 -3.08
C PRO A 298 21.71 -0.74 -1.84
N ILE A 299 20.85 -1.66 -1.41
CA ILE A 299 21.12 -2.52 -0.25
C ILE A 299 22.16 -3.59 -0.60
N LYS A 300 22.08 -4.23 -1.77
CA LYS A 300 23.11 -5.18 -2.22
C LYS A 300 24.48 -4.51 -2.29
N GLN A 301 24.54 -3.28 -2.82
CA GLN A 301 25.77 -2.49 -2.87
C GLN A 301 26.29 -2.21 -1.47
N LEU A 302 25.45 -1.71 -0.55
CA LEU A 302 25.84 -1.49 0.85
C LEU A 302 26.40 -2.76 1.50
N LEU A 303 25.76 -3.91 1.30
CA LEU A 303 26.21 -5.17 1.87
C LEU A 303 27.55 -5.63 1.29
N TYR A 304 27.84 -5.28 0.04
CA TYR A 304 29.09 -5.60 -0.65
C TYR A 304 30.24 -4.64 -0.28
N ASP A 305 30.02 -3.33 -0.40
CA ASP A 305 31.06 -2.29 -0.25
C ASP A 305 31.13 -1.67 1.15
N LYS A 306 30.15 -1.96 2.02
CA LYS A 306 29.99 -1.38 3.37
C LYS A 306 29.93 0.15 3.37
N ASN A 307 29.49 0.75 2.27
CA ASN A 307 29.43 2.19 2.06
C ASN A 307 27.99 2.71 1.90
N PHE A 308 27.68 3.81 2.58
CA PHE A 308 26.37 4.45 2.56
C PHE A 308 26.10 5.34 1.35
N LYS A 309 27.05 5.48 0.41
CA LYS A 309 26.92 6.38 -0.76
C LYS A 309 25.64 6.11 -1.56
N SER A 310 25.31 4.84 -1.80
CA SER A 310 24.11 4.45 -2.56
C SER A 310 22.82 4.74 -1.80
N LEU A 311 22.79 4.55 -0.48
CA LEU A 311 21.65 4.91 0.36
C LEU A 311 21.45 6.43 0.47
N LYS A 312 22.53 7.22 0.52
CA LYS A 312 22.43 8.68 0.49
C LYS A 312 21.80 9.18 -0.82
N LYS A 313 22.21 8.62 -1.96
CA LYS A 313 21.60 8.92 -3.27
C LYS A 313 20.12 8.51 -3.32
N LEU A 314 19.78 7.35 -2.76
CA LEU A 314 18.41 6.89 -2.63
C LEU A 314 17.55 7.88 -1.82
N ASN A 315 18.05 8.33 -0.66
CA ASN A 315 17.37 9.32 0.17
C ASN A 315 17.13 10.64 -0.58
N GLN A 316 18.12 11.10 -1.35
CA GLN A 316 17.97 12.30 -2.19
C GLN A 316 16.89 12.11 -3.24
N LYS A 317 16.81 10.96 -3.92
CA LYS A 317 15.73 10.67 -4.88
C LYS A 317 14.35 10.65 -4.24
N ILE A 318 14.21 9.99 -3.08
CA ILE A 318 12.95 9.92 -2.34
C ILE A 318 12.53 11.33 -1.89
N ASN A 319 13.45 12.12 -1.34
CA ASN A 319 13.15 13.48 -0.88
C ASN A 319 12.90 14.45 -2.03
N HIS A 320 13.59 14.30 -3.15
CA HIS A 320 13.32 15.08 -4.36
C HIS A 320 11.91 14.83 -4.88
N GLY A 321 11.53 13.56 -4.98
CA GLY A 321 10.17 13.17 -5.34
C GLY A 321 9.12 13.67 -4.35
N LYS A 322 9.43 13.66 -3.04
CA LYS A 322 8.57 14.28 -2.03
C LYS A 322 8.42 15.80 -2.21
N ASN A 323 9.51 16.51 -2.53
CA ASN A 323 9.54 17.96 -2.71
C ASN A 323 8.98 18.45 -4.06
N LEU A 324 9.01 17.64 -5.12
CA LEU A 324 8.37 17.98 -6.40
C LEU A 324 6.85 17.98 -6.30
N LEU A 325 6.30 17.19 -5.38
CA LEU A 325 4.87 17.05 -5.14
C LEU A 325 4.34 18.06 -4.12
N SER A 326 5.20 18.75 -3.39
CA SER A 326 4.82 19.86 -2.51
C SER A 326 4.69 21.21 -3.21
N LYS A 327 5.05 21.26 -4.49
CA LYS A 327 5.02 22.46 -5.34
C LYS A 327 3.92 22.42 -6.41
N LEU A 328 3.11 21.35 -6.40
CA LEU A 328 1.87 21.18 -7.15
C LEU A 328 0.71 21.29 -6.16
#